data_AF-A0A1G8UEF3-F1
#
_entry.id   AF-A0A1G8UEF3-F1
#
_cell.length_a   1.000
_cell.length_b   1.000
_cell.length_c   1.000
_cell.angle_alpha   90.00
_cell.angle_beta   90.00
_cell.angle_gamma   90.00
#
_symmetry.space_group_name_H-M   'P 1'
#
loop_
_entity.id
_entity.type
_entity.pdbx_description
1 polymer ?
#
loop_
_entity_poly.entity_id
_entity_poly.type
_entity_poly.pdbx_seq_one_letter_code
_entity_poly.pdbx_strand_id
1 'polypeptide(L)'
;MRNLLRLCPVLLALALLLGAQPAFAGKRVALVLANSAYQHAPSLANPVNDGSVMAKTLKEAGFDVVDSRHDLSALDTRRVLRDFADATRDADIAVVYYAGHGIEVEGSNYLIPVDAKLERDTDVYDEALSLDRILVAVEPAKQLRLVILDACRDNPFGKRMKRTIASRGIGRGLAQVEPTSPNTLIAYSAKAGFTAQDGDGANSPFTVALSKHLTTPGLDVRRAFGFVRDDVLKSTGNKQEPFVYGSLGGEDVPLVPVKMTAAAPAPAANPQADIRRDYELALQVGNRAAWDAFLAQHPDGFYASLAKLQVEKIGAEQAHSAAIAKAKQAEAERDRLAALGAQKDAQAKAAADAKAAEQAQLAAQKTKEQAQQQAAAAEQQRVNLAAAAPGAAPASTAGPAGTNVAALTPATTPADLSRSVQTELGRVGCFSGQADGNWNASSQRSLSQFNRYAGTKLDVKVASTDALDAVKSKPSRVCPLVCEHGFKADGDKCTKIVCREGYAVNDDNECEKQRAAKPATAKRVTAKRDDGDERPARQRRQSAGAAGGYGAAAAAGAGRATGGGQVYCNSGGCRPVHRGCRLEYRGGGGPGNDANAEVCY
;
A
#
# COMPACT_ATOMS: atom_id res chain seq x y z
N MET A 1 -23.99 -47.76 -64.25
CA MET A 1 -24.47 -47.29 -62.93
C MET A 1 -24.07 -48.19 -61.74
N ARG A 2 -24.14 -49.53 -61.82
CA ARG A 2 -23.80 -50.44 -60.68
C ARG A 2 -22.38 -50.32 -60.09
N ASN A 3 -21.39 -49.78 -60.81
CA ASN A 3 -20.02 -49.65 -60.30
C ASN A 3 -19.76 -48.40 -59.45
N LEU A 4 -20.53 -47.31 -59.61
CA LEU A 4 -20.30 -46.09 -58.80
C LEU A 4 -20.72 -46.29 -57.33
N LEU A 5 -21.75 -47.09 -57.05
CA LEU A 5 -22.17 -47.38 -55.66
C LEU A 5 -21.12 -48.13 -54.84
N ARG A 6 -20.16 -48.83 -55.48
CA ARG A 6 -19.10 -49.58 -54.77
C ARG A 6 -17.88 -48.73 -54.40
N LEU A 7 -17.70 -47.56 -55.01
CA LEU A 7 -16.58 -46.65 -54.72
C LEU A 7 -16.86 -45.73 -53.52
N CYS A 8 -18.14 -45.43 -53.25
CA CYS A 8 -18.56 -44.57 -52.15
C CYS A 8 -18.07 -45.01 -50.75
N PRO A 9 -18.21 -46.29 -50.32
CA PRO A 9 -17.71 -46.71 -49.00
C PRO A 9 -16.18 -46.71 -48.89
N VAL A 10 -15.45 -46.90 -50.00
CA VAL A 10 -13.98 -46.85 -50.01
C VAL A 10 -13.48 -45.42 -49.86
N LEU A 11 -14.12 -44.46 -50.54
CA LEU A 11 -13.84 -43.03 -50.38
C LEU A 11 -14.20 -42.53 -48.97
N LEU A 12 -15.29 -43.00 -48.38
CA LEU A 12 -15.68 -42.66 -47.01
C LEU A 12 -14.69 -43.21 -45.97
N ALA A 13 -14.24 -44.46 -46.15
CA ALA A 13 -13.23 -45.08 -45.28
C ALA A 13 -11.86 -44.37 -45.40
N LEU A 14 -11.47 -43.95 -46.60
CA LEU A 14 -10.24 -43.21 -46.82
C LEU A 14 -10.31 -41.80 -46.20
N ALA A 15 -11.47 -41.12 -46.30
CA ALA A 15 -11.68 -39.83 -45.62
C ALA A 15 -11.63 -39.95 -44.09
N LEU A 16 -12.16 -41.03 -43.52
CA LEU A 16 -12.05 -41.33 -42.08
C LEU A 16 -10.59 -41.61 -41.64
N LEU A 17 -9.77 -42.22 -42.50
CA LEU A 17 -8.35 -42.45 -42.23
C LEU A 17 -7.50 -41.16 -42.31
N LEU A 18 -7.86 -40.18 -43.16
CA LEU A 18 -7.20 -38.88 -43.20
C LEU A 18 -7.63 -37.93 -42.07
N GLY A 19 -8.76 -38.18 -41.40
CA GLY A 19 -9.23 -37.42 -40.24
C GLY A 19 -8.47 -37.69 -38.93
N ALA A 20 -7.71 -38.79 -38.86
CA ALA A 20 -6.91 -39.18 -37.71
C ALA A 20 -5.56 -38.43 -37.66
N GLN A 21 -5.59 -37.09 -37.59
CA GLN A 21 -4.44 -36.33 -37.12
C GLN A 21 -4.10 -36.81 -35.70
N PRO A 22 -2.82 -37.08 -35.36
CA PRO A 22 -2.46 -37.27 -33.97
C PRO A 22 -2.79 -35.97 -33.23
N ALA A 23 -3.67 -36.05 -32.24
CA ALA A 23 -3.87 -34.95 -31.31
C ALA A 23 -2.53 -34.73 -30.59
N PHE A 24 -1.77 -33.72 -31.01
CA PHE A 24 -0.53 -33.30 -30.35
C PHE A 24 -0.88 -32.77 -28.96
N ALA A 25 -1.01 -33.67 -28.00
CA ALA A 25 -0.84 -33.35 -26.60
C ALA A 25 0.59 -32.80 -26.47
N GLY A 26 0.70 -31.53 -26.07
CA GLY A 26 1.99 -30.88 -25.92
C GLY A 26 2.87 -31.65 -24.94
N LYS A 27 4.17 -31.76 -25.23
CA LYS A 27 5.10 -32.58 -24.43
C LYS A 27 5.33 -31.89 -23.08
N ARG A 28 5.13 -32.62 -21.98
CA ARG A 28 5.23 -32.10 -20.61
C ARG A 28 6.34 -32.82 -19.86
N VAL A 29 7.33 -32.06 -19.40
CA VAL A 29 8.50 -32.60 -18.69
C VAL A 29 8.62 -32.01 -17.30
N ALA A 30 8.98 -32.84 -16.33
CA ALA A 30 9.20 -32.43 -14.96
C ALA A 30 10.51 -33.00 -14.40
N LEU A 31 11.17 -32.19 -13.58
CA LEU A 31 12.31 -32.58 -12.76
C LEU A 31 11.98 -32.32 -11.29
N VAL A 32 12.16 -33.33 -10.45
CA VAL A 32 11.97 -33.27 -9.01
C VAL A 32 13.32 -33.50 -8.35
N LEU A 33 13.77 -32.55 -7.54
CA LEU A 33 15.03 -32.57 -6.79
C LEU A 33 14.72 -32.46 -5.29
N ALA A 34 15.15 -33.44 -4.50
CA ALA A 34 14.85 -33.51 -3.06
C ALA A 34 16.11 -33.77 -2.22
N ASN A 35 16.62 -32.77 -1.51
CA ASN A 35 17.84 -32.93 -0.72
C ASN A 35 17.50 -32.95 0.78
N SER A 36 17.77 -34.09 1.42
CA SER A 36 17.57 -34.33 2.86
C SER A 36 18.89 -34.59 3.59
N ALA A 37 19.75 -35.46 3.05
CA ALA A 37 20.90 -36.05 3.73
C ALA A 37 22.19 -35.23 3.61
N TYR A 38 22.17 -33.98 4.08
CA TYR A 38 23.32 -33.07 4.04
C TYR A 38 24.53 -33.59 4.85
N GLN A 39 25.71 -33.58 4.23
CA GLN A 39 26.96 -34.04 4.85
C GLN A 39 27.53 -33.02 5.86
N HIS A 40 27.25 -31.74 5.66
CA HIS A 40 27.85 -30.64 6.44
C HIS A 40 26.82 -29.64 7.01
N ALA A 41 25.52 -29.86 6.77
CA ALA A 41 24.40 -29.11 7.34
C ALA A 41 23.42 -30.04 8.08
N PRO A 42 22.49 -29.53 8.89
CA PRO A 42 21.43 -30.34 9.48
C PRO A 42 20.60 -31.04 8.39
N SER A 43 20.38 -32.35 8.58
CA SER A 43 19.51 -33.16 7.74
C SER A 43 18.06 -32.69 7.83
N LEU A 44 17.32 -32.75 6.72
CA LEU A 44 15.89 -32.41 6.65
C LEU A 44 15.06 -33.69 6.54
N ALA A 45 14.00 -33.81 7.34
CA ALA A 45 13.22 -35.05 7.43
C ALA A 45 12.29 -35.29 6.22
N ASN A 46 11.68 -34.23 5.69
CA ASN A 46 10.56 -34.33 4.75
C ASN A 46 10.90 -34.18 3.24
N PRO A 47 11.96 -33.50 2.76
CA PRO A 47 12.18 -33.27 1.33
C PRO A 47 12.11 -34.51 0.43
N VAL A 48 12.65 -35.67 0.86
CA VAL A 48 12.56 -36.94 0.10
C VAL A 48 11.12 -37.44 -0.03
N ASN A 49 10.32 -37.32 1.04
CA ASN A 49 8.89 -37.67 1.01
C ASN A 49 8.13 -36.69 0.11
N ASP A 50 8.38 -35.39 0.27
CA ASP A 50 7.76 -34.32 -0.50
C ASP A 50 8.04 -34.47 -2.00
N GLY A 51 9.30 -34.74 -2.37
CA GLY A 51 9.70 -35.06 -3.74
C GLY A 51 9.02 -36.32 -4.27
N SER A 52 8.91 -37.38 -3.46
CA SER A 52 8.20 -38.60 -3.85
C SER A 52 6.70 -38.35 -4.13
N VAL A 53 6.03 -37.58 -3.27
CA VAL A 53 4.65 -37.13 -3.46
C VAL A 53 4.53 -36.30 -4.74
N MET A 54 5.38 -35.28 -4.92
CA MET A 54 5.32 -34.42 -6.10
C MET A 54 5.63 -35.14 -7.41
N ALA A 55 6.58 -36.08 -7.42
CA ALA A 55 6.87 -36.93 -8.58
C ALA A 55 5.67 -37.82 -8.93
N LYS A 56 4.93 -38.33 -7.94
CA LYS A 56 3.68 -39.07 -8.16
C LYS A 56 2.58 -38.14 -8.70
N THR A 57 2.34 -37.00 -8.05
CA THR A 57 1.36 -35.97 -8.46
C THR A 57 1.57 -35.51 -9.90
N LEU A 58 2.82 -35.28 -10.33
CA LEU A 58 3.13 -34.86 -11.71
C LEU A 58 2.93 -35.99 -12.73
N LYS A 59 3.20 -37.25 -12.36
CA LYS A 59 2.86 -38.42 -13.20
C LYS A 59 1.34 -38.58 -13.34
N GLU A 60 0.59 -38.41 -12.26
CA GLU A 60 -0.89 -38.44 -12.26
C GLU A 60 -1.50 -37.27 -13.05
N ALA A 61 -0.83 -36.11 -13.07
CA ALA A 61 -1.16 -34.99 -13.96
C ALA A 61 -0.89 -35.29 -15.46
N GLY A 62 -0.19 -36.39 -15.77
CA GLY A 62 0.08 -36.88 -17.12
C GLY A 62 1.34 -36.33 -17.77
N PHE A 63 2.34 -35.90 -16.98
CA PHE A 63 3.64 -35.52 -17.52
C PHE A 63 4.33 -36.72 -18.18
N ASP A 64 4.84 -36.52 -19.40
CA ASP A 64 5.45 -37.57 -20.22
C ASP A 64 6.80 -38.05 -19.66
N VAL A 65 7.55 -37.11 -19.08
CA VAL A 65 8.83 -37.37 -18.40
C VAL A 65 8.77 -36.74 -17.02
N VAL A 66 8.98 -37.54 -15.98
CA VAL A 66 9.14 -37.06 -14.60
C VAL A 66 10.40 -37.70 -14.04
N ASP A 67 11.54 -37.00 -14.16
CA ASP A 67 12.77 -37.42 -13.49
C ASP A 67 12.70 -36.97 -12.02
N SER A 68 13.01 -37.89 -11.11
CA SER A 68 12.95 -37.65 -9.67
C SER A 68 14.22 -38.14 -9.03
N ARG A 69 14.97 -37.22 -8.43
CA ARG A 69 16.26 -37.47 -7.80
C ARG A 69 16.27 -36.91 -6.40
N HIS A 70 17.00 -37.58 -5.52
CA HIS A 70 17.21 -37.10 -4.17
C HIS A 70 18.68 -37.15 -3.78
N ASP A 71 19.03 -36.35 -2.79
CA ASP A 71 20.35 -36.28 -2.15
C ASP A 71 21.52 -36.14 -3.15
N LEU A 72 21.35 -35.25 -4.13
CA LEU A 72 22.33 -35.08 -5.21
C LEU A 72 23.52 -34.21 -4.80
N SER A 73 24.69 -34.60 -5.32
CA SER A 73 25.92 -33.80 -5.27
C SER A 73 25.83 -32.55 -6.15
N ALA A 74 26.72 -31.59 -5.93
CA ALA A 74 26.85 -30.39 -6.76
C ALA A 74 27.23 -30.72 -8.21
N LEU A 75 27.92 -31.84 -8.44
CA LEU A 75 28.27 -32.32 -9.78
C LEU A 75 27.07 -32.97 -10.48
N ASP A 76 26.36 -33.85 -9.77
CA ASP A 76 25.27 -34.64 -10.35
C ASP A 76 24.03 -33.78 -10.58
N THR A 77 23.73 -32.83 -9.69
CA THR A 77 22.67 -31.83 -9.93
C THR A 77 22.92 -31.04 -11.22
N ARG A 78 24.19 -30.69 -11.51
CA ARG A 78 24.57 -29.97 -12.76
C ARG A 78 24.55 -30.87 -14.01
N ARG A 79 24.60 -32.19 -13.87
CA ARG A 79 24.36 -33.16 -14.95
C ARG A 79 22.86 -33.29 -15.21
N VAL A 80 22.08 -33.60 -14.19
CA VAL A 80 20.61 -33.76 -14.27
C VAL A 80 19.93 -32.49 -14.82
N LEU A 81 20.36 -31.28 -14.42
CA LEU A 81 19.83 -30.04 -15.00
C LEU A 81 20.17 -29.84 -16.48
N ARG A 82 21.29 -30.41 -16.97
CA ARG A 82 21.66 -30.37 -18.39
C ARG A 82 20.79 -31.33 -19.20
N ASP A 83 20.68 -32.57 -18.73
CA ASP A 83 19.89 -33.62 -19.36
C ASP A 83 18.40 -33.20 -19.41
N PHE A 84 17.92 -32.53 -18.35
CA PHE A 84 16.60 -31.90 -18.32
C PHE A 84 16.48 -30.71 -19.30
N ALA A 85 17.47 -29.83 -19.39
CA ALA A 85 17.47 -28.71 -20.34
C ALA A 85 17.46 -29.15 -21.82
N ASP A 86 17.98 -30.34 -22.12
CA ASP A 86 17.83 -30.93 -23.45
C ASP A 86 16.46 -31.58 -23.64
N ALA A 87 15.86 -32.16 -22.59
CA ALA A 87 14.48 -32.67 -22.63
C ALA A 87 13.40 -31.57 -22.80
N THR A 88 13.64 -30.36 -22.28
CA THR A 88 12.72 -29.20 -22.35
C THR A 88 12.64 -28.55 -23.72
N ARG A 89 13.61 -28.76 -24.62
CA ARG A 89 13.64 -28.15 -25.97
C ARG A 89 12.39 -28.40 -26.81
N ASP A 90 11.86 -29.62 -26.70
CA ASP A 90 10.64 -30.02 -27.41
C ASP A 90 9.38 -29.89 -26.54
N ALA A 91 9.50 -29.42 -25.30
CA ALA A 91 8.41 -29.39 -24.33
C ALA A 91 7.58 -28.10 -24.43
N ASP A 92 6.28 -28.25 -24.22
CA ASP A 92 5.35 -27.14 -24.08
C ASP A 92 5.28 -26.69 -22.61
N ILE A 93 5.35 -27.65 -21.67
CA ILE A 93 5.40 -27.38 -20.23
C ILE A 93 6.67 -27.99 -19.63
N ALA A 94 7.43 -27.17 -18.90
CA ALA A 94 8.54 -27.59 -18.06
C ALA A 94 8.27 -27.24 -16.59
N VAL A 95 8.34 -28.23 -15.70
CA VAL A 95 8.24 -28.04 -14.24
C VAL A 95 9.55 -28.45 -13.58
N VAL A 96 10.10 -27.60 -12.71
CA VAL A 96 11.14 -28.01 -11.75
C VAL A 96 10.60 -27.85 -10.35
N TYR A 97 10.57 -28.93 -9.57
CA TYR A 97 10.29 -28.91 -8.15
C TYR A 97 11.60 -29.14 -7.39
N TYR A 98 11.89 -28.29 -6.41
CA TYR A 98 13.01 -28.47 -5.49
C TYR A 98 12.54 -28.41 -4.03
N ALA A 99 12.94 -29.40 -3.24
CA ALA A 99 12.83 -29.40 -1.78
C ALA A 99 14.22 -29.52 -1.13
N GLY A 100 14.49 -28.70 -0.13
CA GLY A 100 15.76 -28.71 0.60
C GLY A 100 16.19 -27.34 1.14
N HIS A 101 17.47 -27.18 1.49
CA HIS A 101 18.05 -25.91 1.90
C HIS A 101 18.25 -24.95 0.71
N GLY A 102 18.02 -23.65 0.93
CA GLY A 102 18.26 -22.60 -0.06
C GLY A 102 18.65 -21.27 0.60
N ILE A 103 19.70 -20.62 0.08
CA ILE A 103 20.27 -19.39 0.66
C ILE A 103 20.27 -18.24 -0.35
N GLU A 104 20.26 -17.01 0.17
CA GLU A 104 20.53 -15.80 -0.61
C GLU A 104 21.92 -15.28 -0.29
N VAL A 105 22.69 -14.97 -1.35
CA VAL A 105 23.94 -14.21 -1.27
C VAL A 105 23.84 -13.08 -2.29
N GLU A 106 23.98 -11.83 -1.85
CA GLU A 106 23.91 -10.63 -2.70
C GLU A 106 22.64 -10.54 -3.57
N GLY A 107 21.47 -10.89 -3.00
CA GLY A 107 20.19 -10.90 -3.72
C GLY A 107 20.02 -12.05 -4.72
N SER A 108 21.04 -12.89 -4.90
CA SER A 108 21.01 -14.06 -5.79
C SER A 108 20.64 -15.32 -5.01
N ASN A 109 19.76 -16.13 -5.59
CA ASN A 109 19.23 -17.36 -5.00
C ASN A 109 20.12 -18.56 -5.30
N TYR A 110 20.48 -19.32 -4.27
CA TYR A 110 21.27 -20.54 -4.39
C TYR A 110 20.60 -21.72 -3.70
N LEU A 111 20.51 -22.84 -4.41
CA LEU A 111 20.09 -24.14 -3.88
C LEU A 111 21.31 -24.93 -3.42
N ILE A 112 21.15 -25.70 -2.36
CA ILE A 112 22.25 -26.37 -1.66
C ILE A 112 22.26 -27.88 -1.95
N PRO A 113 23.32 -28.40 -2.60
CA PRO A 113 23.61 -29.83 -2.71
C PRO A 113 23.97 -30.48 -1.37
N VAL A 114 23.86 -31.80 -1.27
CA VAL A 114 24.16 -32.51 0.00
C VAL A 114 25.64 -32.53 0.37
N ASP A 115 26.55 -32.36 -0.59
CA ASP A 115 28.01 -32.32 -0.42
C ASP A 115 28.58 -30.91 -0.14
N ALA A 116 27.74 -29.87 -0.16
CA ALA A 116 28.17 -28.48 0.07
C ALA A 116 28.67 -28.26 1.51
N LYS A 117 29.85 -27.64 1.65
CA LYS A 117 30.52 -27.30 2.92
C LYS A 117 30.30 -25.85 3.32
N LEU A 118 30.41 -24.95 2.35
CA LEU A 118 30.24 -23.51 2.47
C LEU A 118 31.02 -22.91 3.65
N GLU A 119 32.32 -23.20 3.70
CA GLU A 119 33.22 -22.70 4.76
C GLU A 119 33.38 -21.18 4.71
N ARG A 120 33.32 -20.58 3.52
CA ARG A 120 33.38 -19.14 3.26
C ARG A 120 32.16 -18.68 2.46
N ASP A 121 31.87 -17.39 2.58
CA ASP A 121 30.90 -16.68 1.74
C ASP A 121 31.16 -16.82 0.23
N THR A 122 32.42 -16.93 -0.19
CA THR A 122 32.79 -17.13 -1.61
C THR A 122 32.55 -18.55 -2.12
N ASP A 123 32.48 -19.56 -1.25
CA ASP A 123 32.40 -20.96 -1.68
C ASP A 123 31.03 -21.29 -2.30
N VAL A 124 30.03 -20.40 -2.10
CA VAL A 124 28.69 -20.51 -2.72
C VAL A 124 28.73 -20.56 -4.24
N TYR A 125 29.69 -19.89 -4.88
CA TYR A 125 29.78 -19.84 -6.35
C TYR A 125 30.23 -21.19 -6.95
N ASP A 126 30.99 -21.98 -6.20
CA ASP A 126 31.57 -23.25 -6.64
C ASP A 126 30.79 -24.48 -6.11
N GLU A 127 30.28 -24.41 -4.87
CA GLU A 127 29.63 -25.54 -4.20
C GLU A 127 28.10 -25.54 -4.32
N ALA A 128 27.45 -24.40 -4.53
CA ALA A 128 25.99 -24.31 -4.67
C ALA A 128 25.54 -24.21 -6.15
N LEU A 129 24.22 -24.17 -6.37
CA LEU A 129 23.63 -23.93 -7.69
C LEU A 129 22.75 -22.68 -7.67
N SER A 130 23.01 -21.71 -8.56
CA SER A 130 22.12 -20.55 -8.70
C SER A 130 20.75 -20.97 -9.26
N LEU A 131 19.70 -20.31 -8.77
CA LEU A 131 18.33 -20.46 -9.29
C LEU A 131 18.27 -20.11 -10.79
N ASP A 132 19.05 -19.13 -11.23
CA ASP A 132 19.16 -18.75 -12.64
C ASP A 132 19.55 -19.93 -13.55
N ARG A 133 20.37 -20.86 -13.04
CA ARG A 133 20.74 -22.07 -13.80
C ARG A 133 19.55 -23.01 -14.02
N ILE A 134 18.56 -22.99 -13.12
CA ILE A 134 17.31 -23.74 -13.27
C ILE A 134 16.37 -22.99 -14.20
N LEU A 135 16.31 -21.66 -14.11
CA LEU A 135 15.53 -20.82 -15.03
C LEU A 135 16.00 -21.01 -16.48
N VAL A 136 17.31 -21.08 -16.72
CA VAL A 136 17.91 -21.44 -18.03
C VAL A 136 17.56 -22.88 -18.46
N ALA A 137 17.39 -23.82 -17.52
CA ALA A 137 17.01 -25.20 -17.87
C ALA A 137 15.53 -25.34 -18.29
N VAL A 138 14.63 -24.51 -17.76
CA VAL A 138 13.21 -24.45 -18.19
C VAL A 138 12.98 -23.51 -19.37
N GLU A 139 13.88 -22.57 -19.64
CA GLU A 139 13.76 -21.58 -20.73
C GLU A 139 13.38 -22.17 -22.11
N PRO A 140 13.85 -23.35 -22.55
CA PRO A 140 13.47 -23.88 -23.86
C PRO A 140 11.97 -24.21 -24.01
N ALA A 141 11.22 -24.35 -22.92
CA ALA A 141 9.79 -24.69 -22.99
C ALA A 141 8.92 -23.53 -23.50
N LYS A 142 7.84 -23.88 -24.21
CA LYS A 142 7.07 -22.96 -25.06
C LYS A 142 5.89 -22.26 -24.36
N GLN A 143 5.10 -22.99 -23.59
CA GLN A 143 3.83 -22.51 -23.01
C GLN A 143 3.92 -22.19 -21.51
N LEU A 144 4.60 -23.03 -20.72
CA LEU A 144 4.72 -22.84 -19.28
C LEU A 144 6.10 -23.27 -18.76
N ARG A 145 6.73 -22.39 -18.01
CA ARG A 145 8.00 -22.61 -17.31
C ARG A 145 7.75 -22.40 -15.83
N LEU A 146 7.66 -23.48 -15.07
CA LEU A 146 7.26 -23.43 -13.67
C LEU A 146 8.40 -23.94 -12.77
N VAL A 147 8.88 -23.09 -11.87
CA VAL A 147 9.83 -23.49 -10.83
C VAL A 147 9.14 -23.41 -9.47
N ILE A 148 9.11 -24.51 -8.73
CA ILE A 148 8.51 -24.65 -7.41
C ILE A 148 9.62 -24.89 -6.41
N LEU A 149 9.74 -24.01 -5.42
CA LEU A 149 10.79 -24.02 -4.41
C LEU A 149 10.17 -24.24 -3.03
N ASP A 150 10.15 -25.50 -2.59
CA ASP A 150 9.81 -25.89 -1.22
C ASP A 150 11.07 -25.92 -0.35
N ALA A 151 11.70 -24.75 -0.23
CA ALA A 151 12.96 -24.58 0.46
C ALA A 151 12.81 -23.68 1.68
N CYS A 152 13.37 -24.13 2.81
CA CYS A 152 13.48 -23.30 4.00
C CYS A 152 14.27 -22.02 3.67
N ARG A 153 13.68 -20.84 3.93
CA ARG A 153 14.41 -19.56 3.93
C ARG A 153 15.17 -19.36 5.26
N ASP A 154 16.00 -20.34 5.61
CA ASP A 154 16.99 -20.36 6.69
C ASP A 154 18.37 -20.62 6.06
N ASN A 155 19.44 -20.02 6.60
CA ASN A 155 20.81 -20.34 6.21
C ASN A 155 21.51 -21.19 7.29
N PRO A 156 21.56 -22.54 7.15
CA PRO A 156 22.16 -23.43 8.15
C PRO A 156 23.69 -23.33 8.25
N PHE A 157 24.32 -22.57 7.35
CA PHE A 157 25.75 -22.28 7.36
C PHE A 157 26.05 -20.91 8.00
N GLY A 158 25.06 -20.03 8.18
CA GLY A 158 25.26 -18.63 8.57
C GLY A 158 25.96 -18.39 9.92
N LYS A 159 26.03 -19.41 10.80
CA LYS A 159 26.80 -19.38 12.07
C LYS A 159 28.25 -19.90 11.95
N ARG A 160 28.57 -20.65 10.89
CA ARG A 160 29.86 -21.36 10.69
C ARG A 160 30.66 -20.81 9.52
N MET A 161 29.98 -20.29 8.49
CA MET A 161 30.56 -19.66 7.31
C MET A 161 31.37 -18.42 7.69
N LYS A 162 32.65 -18.41 7.31
CA LYS A 162 33.57 -17.28 7.47
C LYS A 162 33.23 -16.22 6.44
N ARG A 163 32.96 -14.99 6.88
CA ARG A 163 32.78 -13.84 5.99
C ARG A 163 34.14 -13.32 5.56
N THR A 164 34.45 -13.46 4.27
CA THR A 164 35.73 -13.07 3.69
C THR A 164 35.67 -11.65 3.12
N ILE A 165 34.48 -11.16 2.76
CA ILE A 165 34.28 -9.78 2.25
C ILE A 165 33.30 -9.01 3.16
N ALA A 166 33.74 -7.85 3.65
CA ALA A 166 33.03 -7.05 4.66
C ALA A 166 31.75 -6.33 4.19
N SER A 167 31.40 -6.40 2.90
CA SER A 167 30.31 -5.62 2.29
C SER A 167 29.06 -6.41 1.90
N ARG A 168 29.05 -7.74 2.07
CA ARG A 168 28.01 -8.61 1.47
C ARG A 168 26.91 -8.98 2.46
N GLY A 169 25.66 -8.71 2.07
CA GLY A 169 24.47 -9.21 2.76
C GLY A 169 24.28 -10.70 2.45
N ILE A 170 24.40 -11.55 3.47
CA ILE A 170 23.87 -12.91 3.44
C ILE A 170 22.43 -12.82 3.91
N GLY A 171 21.47 -13.14 3.04
CA GLY A 171 20.05 -13.14 3.37
C GLY A 171 19.72 -14.21 4.40
N ARG A 172 18.56 -14.09 5.08
CA ARG A 172 18.12 -15.14 6.02
C ARG A 172 17.78 -16.46 5.32
N GLY A 173 17.45 -16.38 4.04
CA GLY A 173 17.24 -17.46 3.08
C GLY A 173 17.00 -16.83 1.73
N LEU A 174 16.35 -17.52 0.78
CA LEU A 174 16.12 -17.03 -0.59
C LEU A 174 15.61 -15.55 -0.67
N ALA A 175 15.98 -14.84 -1.74
CA ALA A 175 15.49 -13.55 -2.20
C ALA A 175 14.15 -13.64 -2.95
N GLN A 176 13.54 -12.49 -3.24
CA GLN A 176 12.55 -12.35 -4.30
C GLN A 176 13.25 -12.30 -5.66
N VAL A 177 12.78 -13.09 -6.63
CA VAL A 177 13.23 -13.03 -8.02
C VAL A 177 11.99 -12.90 -8.90
N GLU A 178 11.91 -11.79 -9.62
CA GLU A 178 10.92 -11.59 -10.68
C GLU A 178 11.54 -12.13 -11.98
N PRO A 179 10.99 -13.18 -12.62
CA PRO A 179 11.53 -13.69 -13.86
C PRO A 179 11.34 -12.67 -14.98
N THR A 180 12.42 -12.37 -15.70
CA THR A 180 12.42 -11.43 -16.84
C THR A 180 11.85 -12.02 -18.12
N SER A 181 11.66 -13.34 -18.17
CA SER A 181 11.11 -14.06 -19.32
C SER A 181 9.60 -14.26 -19.19
N PRO A 182 8.81 -14.07 -20.27
CA PRO A 182 7.38 -14.35 -20.27
C PRO A 182 7.12 -15.85 -20.10
N ASN A 183 5.92 -16.19 -19.66
CA ASN A 183 5.45 -17.56 -19.40
C ASN A 183 6.23 -18.32 -18.32
N THR A 184 6.95 -17.58 -17.46
CA THR A 184 7.69 -18.13 -16.33
C THR A 184 7.00 -17.78 -15.01
N LEU A 185 6.79 -18.79 -14.17
CA LEU A 185 6.33 -18.66 -12.79
C LEU A 185 7.34 -19.27 -11.83
N ILE A 186 7.61 -18.57 -10.72
CA ILE A 186 8.42 -19.07 -9.61
C ILE A 186 7.56 -19.08 -8.34
N ALA A 187 7.14 -20.26 -7.92
CA ALA A 187 6.35 -20.49 -6.73
C ALA A 187 7.25 -20.84 -5.53
N TYR A 188 7.16 -20.08 -4.45
CA TYR A 188 7.91 -20.31 -3.22
C TYR A 188 6.96 -20.76 -2.10
N SER A 189 7.39 -21.74 -1.29
CA SER A 189 6.60 -22.22 -0.15
C SER A 189 6.40 -21.18 0.95
N ALA A 190 7.25 -20.14 1.01
CA ALA A 190 7.08 -18.95 1.84
C ALA A 190 7.50 -17.66 1.11
N LYS A 191 6.77 -16.57 1.35
CA LYS A 191 7.08 -15.21 0.87
C LYS A 191 8.40 -14.68 1.43
N ALA A 192 8.97 -13.67 0.78
CA ALA A 192 10.25 -13.07 1.18
C ALA A 192 10.23 -12.61 2.66
N GLY A 193 11.26 -12.99 3.41
CA GLY A 193 11.40 -12.68 4.85
C GLY A 193 10.63 -13.60 5.81
N PHE A 194 9.88 -14.59 5.30
CA PHE A 194 9.18 -15.61 6.09
C PHE A 194 9.82 -16.98 5.87
N THR A 195 9.78 -17.84 6.90
CA THR A 195 10.38 -19.18 6.87
C THR A 195 9.29 -20.22 6.56
N ALA A 196 9.59 -21.15 5.65
CA ALA A 196 8.75 -22.31 5.41
C ALA A 196 8.84 -23.30 6.58
N GLN A 197 7.76 -24.04 6.84
CA GLN A 197 7.75 -25.10 7.85
C GLN A 197 7.87 -26.44 7.15
N ASP A 198 8.81 -27.28 7.60
CA ASP A 198 8.86 -28.69 7.19
C ASP A 198 7.60 -29.46 7.65
N GLY A 199 6.94 -28.97 8.70
CA GLY A 199 5.71 -29.52 9.26
C GLY A 199 5.93 -30.67 10.25
N ASP A 200 4.92 -30.95 11.08
CA ASP A 200 4.94 -32.02 12.08
C ASP A 200 4.50 -33.40 11.52
N GLY A 201 4.17 -33.45 10.21
CA GLY A 201 3.72 -34.64 9.50
C GLY A 201 4.80 -35.23 8.58
N ALA A 202 4.41 -36.23 7.79
CA ALA A 202 5.32 -36.92 6.86
C ALA A 202 5.74 -36.10 5.62
N ASN A 203 5.08 -34.95 5.38
CA ASN A 203 5.28 -34.07 4.22
C ASN A 203 5.05 -32.61 4.67
N SER A 204 5.64 -31.65 3.95
CA SER A 204 5.47 -30.22 4.20
C SER A 204 4.02 -29.77 4.00
N PRO A 205 3.54 -28.74 4.73
CA PRO A 205 2.21 -28.17 4.51
C PRO A 205 2.02 -27.66 3.07
N PHE A 206 3.10 -27.18 2.44
CA PHE A 206 3.08 -26.70 1.07
C PHE A 206 2.90 -27.86 0.08
N THR A 207 3.66 -28.94 0.21
CA THR A 207 3.54 -30.12 -0.67
C THR A 207 2.20 -30.86 -0.48
N VAL A 208 1.69 -30.91 0.75
CA VAL A 208 0.33 -31.40 1.03
C VAL A 208 -0.75 -30.54 0.36
N ALA A 209 -0.53 -29.24 0.20
CA ALA A 209 -1.45 -28.36 -0.53
C ALA A 209 -1.28 -28.47 -2.06
N LEU A 210 -0.04 -28.49 -2.56
CA LEU A 210 0.29 -28.64 -3.99
C LEU A 210 -0.33 -29.91 -4.58
N SER A 211 -0.15 -31.05 -3.91
CA SER A 211 -0.62 -32.36 -4.40
C SER A 211 -2.15 -32.44 -4.56
N LYS A 212 -2.92 -31.68 -3.77
CA LYS A 212 -4.38 -31.57 -3.90
C LYS A 212 -4.83 -30.70 -5.06
N HIS A 213 -4.21 -29.52 -5.22
CA HIS A 213 -4.73 -28.48 -6.11
C HIS A 213 -4.14 -28.57 -7.52
N LEU A 214 -2.86 -28.91 -7.67
CA LEU A 214 -2.19 -29.01 -8.98
C LEU A 214 -2.72 -30.15 -9.87
N THR A 215 -3.39 -31.14 -9.27
CA THR A 215 -4.02 -32.28 -9.99
C THR A 215 -5.45 -31.99 -10.44
N THR A 216 -6.02 -30.84 -10.10
CA THR A 216 -7.42 -30.49 -10.43
C THR A 216 -7.58 -30.31 -11.95
N PRO A 217 -8.37 -31.15 -12.65
CA PRO A 217 -8.52 -31.06 -14.09
C PRO A 217 -9.13 -29.72 -14.52
N GLY A 218 -8.49 -29.04 -15.48
CA GLY A 218 -8.96 -27.76 -16.02
C GLY A 218 -8.76 -26.54 -15.13
N LEU A 219 -8.12 -26.68 -13.96
CA LEU A 219 -7.83 -25.55 -13.09
C LEU A 219 -6.57 -24.81 -13.58
N ASP A 220 -6.72 -23.53 -13.95
CA ASP A 220 -5.59 -22.65 -14.26
C ASP A 220 -4.57 -22.62 -13.12
N VAL A 221 -3.29 -22.73 -13.48
CA VAL A 221 -2.18 -22.85 -12.52
C VAL A 221 -2.09 -21.68 -11.54
N ARG A 222 -2.48 -20.45 -11.92
CA ARG A 222 -2.48 -19.29 -11.01
C ARG A 222 -3.57 -19.43 -9.95
N ARG A 223 -4.76 -19.93 -10.34
CA ARG A 223 -5.85 -20.24 -9.40
C ARG A 223 -5.50 -21.43 -8.49
N ALA A 224 -4.83 -22.45 -9.03
CA ALA A 224 -4.31 -23.56 -8.23
C ALA A 224 -3.35 -23.07 -7.13
N PHE A 225 -2.39 -22.19 -7.47
CA PHE A 225 -1.51 -21.59 -6.46
C PHE A 225 -2.23 -20.67 -5.47
N GLY A 226 -3.33 -20.02 -5.87
CA GLY A 226 -4.23 -19.31 -4.97
C GLY A 226 -4.79 -20.22 -3.87
N PHE A 227 -5.37 -21.36 -4.25
CA PHE A 227 -5.87 -22.34 -3.28
C PHE A 227 -4.76 -22.99 -2.44
N VAL A 228 -3.58 -23.23 -3.02
CA VAL A 228 -2.40 -23.70 -2.26
C VAL A 228 -2.00 -22.71 -1.17
N ARG A 229 -1.96 -21.41 -1.48
CA ARG A 229 -1.67 -20.36 -0.48
C ARG A 229 -2.71 -20.37 0.64
N ASP A 230 -3.99 -20.42 0.28
CA ASP A 230 -5.09 -20.33 1.24
C ASP A 230 -5.14 -21.58 2.16
N ASP A 231 -4.85 -22.77 1.64
CA ASP A 231 -4.71 -24.01 2.43
C ASP A 231 -3.50 -23.94 3.39
N VAL A 232 -2.33 -23.44 2.94
CA VAL A 232 -1.13 -23.34 3.79
C VAL A 232 -1.28 -22.27 4.87
N LEU A 233 -1.90 -21.13 4.56
CA LEU A 233 -2.26 -20.12 5.56
C LEU A 233 -3.16 -20.74 6.64
N LYS A 234 -4.18 -21.50 6.22
CA LYS A 234 -5.10 -22.19 7.12
C LYS A 234 -4.41 -23.26 7.97
N SER A 235 -3.57 -24.11 7.38
CA SER A 235 -2.93 -25.23 8.10
C SER A 235 -1.81 -24.79 9.03
N THR A 236 -1.09 -23.71 8.71
CA THR A 236 0.00 -23.19 9.54
C THR A 236 -0.43 -22.10 10.53
N GLY A 237 -1.71 -21.73 10.55
CA GLY A 237 -2.22 -20.66 11.41
C GLY A 237 -1.67 -19.28 11.04
N ASN A 238 -1.61 -18.98 9.75
CA ASN A 238 -1.03 -17.77 9.13
C ASN A 238 0.47 -17.55 9.38
N LYS A 239 1.20 -18.58 9.82
CA LYS A 239 2.66 -18.50 10.05
C LYS A 239 3.48 -18.62 8.75
N GLN A 240 2.95 -19.29 7.74
CA GLN A 240 3.55 -19.47 6.43
C GLN A 240 2.57 -19.02 5.35
N GLU A 241 3.06 -18.23 4.39
CA GLU A 241 2.29 -17.74 3.25
C GLU A 241 3.08 -18.01 1.97
N PRO A 242 2.67 -18.98 1.14
CA PRO A 242 3.25 -19.21 -0.18
C PRO A 242 3.08 -17.99 -1.10
N PHE A 243 4.02 -17.80 -2.02
CA PHE A 243 3.98 -16.67 -2.96
C PHE A 243 4.50 -17.07 -4.33
N VAL A 244 3.89 -16.54 -5.39
CA VAL A 244 4.28 -16.78 -6.79
C VAL A 244 4.71 -15.47 -7.43
N TYR A 245 5.86 -15.49 -8.10
CA TYR A 245 6.38 -14.37 -8.90
C TYR A 245 6.37 -14.75 -10.38
N GLY A 246 6.40 -13.74 -11.25
CA GLY A 246 6.36 -13.91 -12.70
C GLY A 246 4.98 -13.71 -13.33
N SER A 247 4.90 -14.00 -14.63
CA SER A 247 3.75 -13.65 -15.45
C SER A 247 3.45 -14.74 -16.49
N LEU A 248 2.17 -15.04 -16.65
CA LEU A 248 1.62 -15.84 -17.74
C LEU A 248 0.73 -14.96 -18.61
N GLY A 249 0.53 -15.36 -19.87
CA GLY A 249 -0.43 -14.75 -20.78
C GLY A 249 -1.89 -14.80 -20.30
N GLY A 250 -2.79 -14.24 -21.11
CA GLY A 250 -4.22 -14.14 -20.78
C GLY A 250 -5.00 -15.46 -20.84
N GLU A 251 -4.42 -16.53 -21.41
CA GLU A 251 -5.04 -17.85 -21.50
C GLU A 251 -4.99 -18.59 -20.16
N ASP A 252 -5.98 -19.43 -19.87
CA ASP A 252 -5.96 -20.35 -18.73
C ASP A 252 -5.00 -21.51 -19.05
N VAL A 253 -4.01 -21.77 -18.18
CA VAL A 253 -2.99 -22.81 -18.36
C VAL A 253 -3.12 -23.87 -17.26
N PRO A 254 -3.93 -24.93 -17.48
CA PRO A 254 -4.06 -26.01 -16.50
C PRO A 254 -2.94 -27.04 -16.64
N LEU A 255 -2.37 -27.48 -15.50
CA LEU A 255 -1.37 -28.56 -15.50
C LEU A 255 -1.99 -29.92 -15.88
N VAL A 256 -3.24 -30.14 -15.48
CA VAL A 256 -4.05 -31.30 -15.87
C VAL A 256 -5.09 -30.86 -16.90
N PRO A 257 -4.93 -31.17 -18.18
CA PRO A 257 -5.95 -30.86 -19.17
C PRO A 257 -7.23 -31.65 -18.85
N VAL A 258 -8.39 -31.01 -18.96
CA VAL A 258 -9.65 -31.76 -19.01
C VAL A 258 -9.59 -32.61 -20.26
N LYS A 259 -9.49 -33.93 -20.10
CA LYS A 259 -9.58 -34.87 -21.21
C LYS A 259 -10.99 -34.77 -21.79
N MET A 260 -11.16 -33.95 -22.81
CA MET A 260 -12.37 -33.93 -23.61
C MET A 260 -12.46 -35.27 -24.32
N THR A 261 -13.13 -36.24 -23.70
CA THR A 261 -13.53 -37.47 -24.39
C THR A 261 -14.38 -37.07 -25.58
N ALA A 262 -13.93 -37.47 -26.77
CA ALA A 262 -14.61 -37.19 -28.02
C ALA A 262 -16.11 -37.49 -27.90
N ALA A 263 -16.93 -36.57 -28.40
CA ALA A 263 -18.36 -36.47 -28.21
C ALA A 263 -19.07 -37.81 -27.86
N ALA A 264 -19.36 -37.98 -26.57
CA ALA A 264 -20.66 -38.55 -26.24
C ALA A 264 -21.73 -37.69 -26.94
N PRO A 265 -22.82 -38.28 -27.48
CA PRO A 265 -23.91 -37.47 -28.01
C PRO A 265 -24.32 -36.48 -26.93
N ALA A 266 -24.44 -35.20 -27.30
CA ALA A 266 -24.59 -34.11 -26.35
C ALA A 266 -25.64 -34.49 -25.29
N PRO A 267 -25.33 -34.39 -23.98
CA PRO A 267 -26.35 -34.62 -22.95
C PRO A 267 -27.51 -33.69 -23.30
N ALA A 268 -28.68 -34.28 -23.59
CA ALA A 268 -29.79 -33.59 -24.22
C ALA A 268 -29.99 -32.24 -23.54
N ALA A 269 -29.80 -31.16 -24.31
CA ALA A 269 -29.53 -29.82 -23.78
C ALA A 269 -30.49 -29.53 -22.63
N ASN A 270 -29.98 -29.55 -21.40
CA ASN A 270 -30.84 -29.38 -20.23
C ASN A 270 -31.44 -27.98 -20.36
N PRO A 271 -32.75 -27.81 -20.61
CA PRO A 271 -33.29 -26.50 -20.96
C PRO A 271 -33.05 -25.48 -19.84
N GLN A 272 -32.86 -25.94 -18.61
CA GLN A 272 -32.56 -25.10 -17.45
C GLN A 272 -31.09 -24.65 -17.36
N ALA A 273 -30.16 -25.26 -18.10
CA ALA A 273 -28.74 -24.87 -18.07
C ALA A 273 -28.51 -23.53 -18.79
N ASP A 274 -29.12 -23.36 -19.96
CA ASP A 274 -29.05 -22.11 -20.73
C ASP A 274 -29.82 -20.98 -20.02
N ILE A 275 -31.05 -21.28 -19.53
CA ILE A 275 -31.84 -20.32 -18.73
C ILE A 275 -31.07 -19.88 -17.47
N ARG A 276 -30.39 -20.80 -16.78
CA ARG A 276 -29.55 -20.46 -15.61
C ARG A 276 -28.40 -19.55 -16.00
N ARG A 277 -27.73 -19.80 -17.13
CA ARG A 277 -26.61 -18.97 -17.62
C ARG A 277 -27.07 -17.55 -17.98
N ASP A 278 -28.22 -17.42 -18.64
CA ASP A 278 -28.80 -16.11 -18.98
C ASP A 278 -29.25 -15.36 -17.71
N TYR A 279 -29.78 -16.08 -16.71
CA TYR A 279 -30.11 -15.53 -15.39
C TYR A 279 -28.87 -15.08 -14.60
N GLU A 280 -27.77 -15.84 -14.66
CA GLU A 280 -26.47 -15.47 -14.07
C GLU A 280 -25.86 -14.23 -14.75
N LEU A 281 -26.06 -14.04 -16.05
CA LEU A 281 -25.68 -12.83 -16.76
C LEU A 281 -26.53 -11.62 -16.33
N ALA A 282 -27.85 -11.78 -16.19
CA ALA A 282 -28.73 -10.74 -15.69
C ALA A 282 -28.38 -10.33 -14.23
N LEU A 283 -28.01 -11.30 -13.37
CA LEU A 283 -27.46 -11.04 -12.03
C LEU A 283 -26.19 -10.17 -12.09
N GLN A 284 -25.25 -10.47 -12.99
CA GLN A 284 -23.99 -9.73 -13.12
C GLN A 284 -24.19 -8.28 -13.58
N VAL A 285 -25.16 -8.03 -14.45
CA VAL A 285 -25.49 -6.68 -14.94
C VAL A 285 -26.34 -5.89 -13.92
N GLY A 286 -27.20 -6.57 -13.16
CA GLY A 286 -27.80 -6.06 -11.92
C GLY A 286 -28.78 -4.88 -12.07
N ASN A 287 -29.26 -4.58 -13.27
CA ASN A 287 -30.16 -3.45 -13.53
C ASN A 287 -31.49 -3.90 -14.17
N ARG A 288 -32.53 -3.05 -14.10
CA ARG A 288 -33.88 -3.37 -14.61
C ARG A 288 -33.87 -3.79 -16.08
N ALA A 289 -33.12 -3.11 -16.96
CA ALA A 289 -33.09 -3.44 -18.38
C ALA A 289 -32.54 -4.85 -18.67
N ALA A 290 -31.56 -5.32 -17.88
CA ALA A 290 -31.05 -6.69 -18.00
C ALA A 290 -32.07 -7.74 -17.54
N TRP A 291 -32.83 -7.44 -16.49
CA TRP A 291 -33.92 -8.30 -16.02
C TRP A 291 -35.11 -8.33 -16.98
N ASP A 292 -35.47 -7.17 -17.55
CA ASP A 292 -36.53 -7.07 -18.56
C ASP A 292 -36.15 -7.85 -19.84
N ALA A 293 -34.87 -7.77 -20.26
CA ALA A 293 -34.35 -8.56 -21.38
C ALA A 293 -34.37 -10.07 -21.08
N PHE A 294 -33.96 -10.49 -19.88
CA PHE A 294 -34.07 -11.89 -19.44
C PHE A 294 -35.53 -12.37 -19.45
N LEU A 295 -36.46 -11.57 -18.93
CA LEU A 295 -37.89 -11.91 -18.89
C LEU A 295 -38.57 -11.90 -20.27
N ALA A 296 -38.08 -11.10 -21.22
CA ALA A 296 -38.55 -11.12 -22.60
C ALA A 296 -38.14 -12.41 -23.34
N GLN A 297 -36.99 -12.97 -23.00
CA GLN A 297 -36.50 -14.25 -23.55
C GLN A 297 -37.05 -15.47 -22.79
N HIS A 298 -37.22 -15.34 -21.47
CA HIS A 298 -37.64 -16.40 -20.55
C HIS A 298 -38.81 -15.92 -19.67
N PRO A 299 -40.05 -15.88 -20.21
CA PRO A 299 -41.19 -15.27 -19.52
C PRO A 299 -41.74 -16.08 -18.33
N ASP A 300 -41.52 -17.40 -18.34
CA ASP A 300 -42.10 -18.36 -17.40
C ASP A 300 -41.07 -19.33 -16.81
N GLY A 301 -41.44 -19.97 -15.71
CA GLY A 301 -40.59 -20.93 -14.98
C GLY A 301 -39.85 -20.32 -13.79
N PHE A 302 -39.03 -21.14 -13.12
CA PHE A 302 -38.41 -20.82 -11.82
C PHE A 302 -37.56 -19.53 -11.87
N TYR A 303 -36.64 -19.43 -12.85
CA TYR A 303 -35.79 -18.25 -13.00
C TYR A 303 -36.56 -16.99 -13.42
N ALA A 304 -37.65 -17.12 -14.16
CA ALA A 304 -38.54 -16.00 -14.48
C ALA A 304 -39.24 -15.46 -13.23
N SER A 305 -39.70 -16.34 -12.33
CA SER A 305 -40.26 -15.93 -11.03
C SER A 305 -39.22 -15.20 -10.16
N LEU A 306 -37.96 -15.66 -10.15
CA LEU A 306 -36.88 -14.97 -9.44
C LEU A 306 -36.54 -13.61 -10.07
N ALA A 307 -36.49 -13.52 -11.40
CA ALA A 307 -36.21 -12.26 -12.10
C ALA A 307 -37.33 -11.22 -11.89
N LYS A 308 -38.61 -11.64 -11.86
CA LYS A 308 -39.74 -10.76 -11.51
C LYS A 308 -39.55 -10.14 -10.11
N LEU A 309 -39.13 -10.93 -9.11
CA LEU A 309 -38.80 -10.41 -7.77
C LEU A 309 -37.63 -9.40 -7.77
N GLN A 310 -36.63 -9.56 -8.65
CA GLN A 310 -35.55 -8.57 -8.79
C GLN A 310 -36.04 -7.27 -9.43
N VAL A 311 -36.92 -7.34 -10.43
CA VAL A 311 -37.55 -6.16 -11.06
C VAL A 311 -38.44 -5.39 -10.07
N GLU A 312 -39.17 -6.10 -9.21
CA GLU A 312 -39.95 -5.53 -8.11
C GLU A 312 -39.06 -4.86 -7.07
N LYS A 313 -37.98 -5.54 -6.62
CA LYS A 313 -37.00 -4.98 -5.67
C LYS A 313 -36.38 -3.69 -6.19
N ILE A 314 -35.86 -3.69 -7.43
CA ILE A 314 -35.28 -2.50 -8.07
C ILE A 314 -36.33 -1.40 -8.20
N GLY A 315 -37.58 -1.74 -8.52
CA GLY A 315 -38.69 -0.80 -8.56
C GLY A 315 -38.99 -0.15 -7.21
N ALA A 316 -38.98 -0.93 -6.13
CA ALA A 316 -39.17 -0.45 -4.77
C ALA A 316 -38.02 0.47 -4.30
N GLU A 317 -36.77 0.10 -4.58
CA GLU A 317 -35.59 0.94 -4.30
C GLU A 317 -35.61 2.26 -5.10
N GLN A 318 -36.02 2.22 -6.37
CA GLN A 318 -36.23 3.42 -7.19
C GLN A 318 -37.36 4.30 -6.64
N ALA A 319 -38.51 3.73 -6.28
CA ALA A 319 -39.63 4.47 -5.70
C ALA A 319 -39.24 5.12 -4.36
N HIS A 320 -38.51 4.40 -3.50
CA HIS A 320 -37.99 4.91 -2.23
C HIS A 320 -37.00 6.06 -2.43
N SER A 321 -36.05 5.93 -3.37
CA SER A 321 -35.10 7.02 -3.66
C SER A 321 -35.79 8.26 -4.26
N ALA A 322 -36.80 8.08 -5.12
CA ALA A 322 -37.63 9.17 -5.63
C ALA A 322 -38.47 9.84 -4.53
N ALA A 323 -39.01 9.08 -3.58
CA ALA A 323 -39.73 9.61 -2.42
C ALA A 323 -38.81 10.47 -1.52
N ILE A 324 -37.58 10.01 -1.25
CA ILE A 324 -36.57 10.79 -0.50
C ILE A 324 -36.20 12.07 -1.26
N ALA A 325 -35.97 12.00 -2.58
CA ALA A 325 -35.66 13.17 -3.39
C ALA A 325 -36.80 14.21 -3.35
N LYS A 326 -38.05 13.76 -3.48
CA LYS A 326 -39.25 14.62 -3.40
C LYS A 326 -39.42 15.22 -2.00
N ALA A 327 -39.14 14.47 -0.94
CA ALA A 327 -39.18 14.98 0.44
C ALA A 327 -38.15 16.10 0.65
N LYS A 328 -36.90 15.90 0.20
CA LYS A 328 -35.84 16.94 0.25
C LYS A 328 -36.19 18.19 -0.56
N GLN A 329 -36.83 18.03 -1.72
CA GLN A 329 -37.32 19.18 -2.51
C GLN A 329 -38.43 19.96 -1.77
N ALA A 330 -39.36 19.25 -1.13
CA ALA A 330 -40.42 19.88 -0.33
C ALA A 330 -39.87 20.60 0.91
N GLU A 331 -38.85 20.03 1.56
CA GLU A 331 -38.14 20.66 2.67
C GLU A 331 -37.40 21.93 2.22
N ALA A 332 -36.61 21.85 1.14
CA ALA A 332 -35.88 22.99 0.59
C ALA A 332 -36.80 24.15 0.15
N GLU A 333 -37.97 23.86 -0.43
CA GLU A 333 -38.93 24.90 -0.79
C GLU A 333 -39.64 25.49 0.45
N ARG A 334 -39.90 24.69 1.50
CA ARG A 334 -40.39 25.22 2.78
C ARG A 334 -39.38 26.16 3.43
N ASP A 335 -38.10 25.80 3.45
CA ASP A 335 -37.03 26.63 4.00
C ASP A 335 -36.85 27.92 3.20
N ARG A 336 -36.95 27.83 1.87
CA ARG A 336 -36.93 29.00 0.98
C ARG A 336 -38.10 29.95 1.25
N LEU A 337 -39.32 29.43 1.42
CA LEU A 337 -40.51 30.22 1.75
C LEU A 337 -40.39 30.84 3.16
N ALA A 338 -39.83 30.12 4.13
CA ALA A 338 -39.55 30.65 5.47
C ALA A 338 -38.51 31.79 5.43
N ALA A 339 -37.43 31.63 4.65
CA ALA A 339 -36.42 32.67 4.45
C ALA A 339 -36.99 33.91 3.75
N LEU A 340 -37.86 33.74 2.75
CA LEU A 340 -38.60 34.83 2.12
C LEU A 340 -39.55 35.55 3.09
N GLY A 341 -40.19 34.82 4.00
CA GLY A 341 -40.99 35.38 5.10
C GLY A 341 -40.14 36.25 6.02
N ALA A 342 -39.07 35.67 6.58
CA ALA A 342 -38.14 36.38 7.46
C ALA A 342 -37.51 37.62 6.81
N GLN A 343 -37.21 37.56 5.50
CA GLN A 343 -36.71 38.72 4.75
C GLN A 343 -37.76 39.85 4.66
N LYS A 344 -39.03 39.51 4.40
CA LYS A 344 -40.12 40.50 4.38
C LYS A 344 -40.39 41.10 5.76
N ASP A 345 -40.36 40.29 6.81
CA ASP A 345 -40.54 40.77 8.18
C ASP A 345 -39.39 41.70 8.61
N ALA A 346 -38.15 41.37 8.24
CA ALA A 346 -36.99 42.23 8.45
C ALA A 346 -37.10 43.56 7.67
N GLN A 347 -37.57 43.53 6.41
CA GLN A 347 -37.83 44.73 5.62
C GLN A 347 -38.95 45.59 6.22
N ALA A 348 -40.05 44.98 6.66
CA ALA A 348 -41.16 45.68 7.30
C ALA A 348 -40.73 46.34 8.61
N LYS A 349 -39.93 45.64 9.43
CA LYS A 349 -39.34 46.19 10.65
C LYS A 349 -38.39 47.35 10.34
N ALA A 350 -37.45 47.19 9.41
CA ALA A 350 -36.53 48.25 9.02
C ALA A 350 -37.26 49.51 8.50
N ALA A 351 -38.36 49.33 7.75
CA ALA A 351 -39.21 50.43 7.30
C ALA A 351 -40.00 51.11 8.44
N ALA A 352 -40.41 50.35 9.47
CA ALA A 352 -41.05 50.90 10.67
C ALA A 352 -40.04 51.68 11.54
N ASP A 353 -38.85 51.10 11.77
CA ASP A 353 -37.76 51.71 12.53
C ASP A 353 -37.28 53.01 11.84
N ALA A 354 -37.21 53.04 10.50
CA ALA A 354 -36.89 54.24 9.73
C ALA A 354 -37.95 55.36 9.90
N LYS A 355 -39.24 55.03 9.84
CA LYS A 355 -40.34 55.99 10.08
C LYS A 355 -40.33 56.51 11.53
N ALA A 356 -40.05 55.65 12.50
CA ALA A 356 -39.92 56.06 13.90
C ALA A 356 -38.72 57.01 14.10
N ALA A 357 -37.58 56.75 13.43
CA ALA A 357 -36.43 57.63 13.44
C ALA A 357 -36.72 59.01 12.80
N GLU A 358 -37.42 59.04 11.67
CA GLU A 358 -37.86 60.29 11.01
C GLU A 358 -38.80 61.10 11.91
N GLN A 359 -39.80 60.45 12.53
CA GLN A 359 -40.70 61.10 13.50
C GLN A 359 -39.95 61.62 14.73
N ALA A 360 -38.96 60.88 15.23
CA ALA A 360 -38.12 61.32 16.35
C ALA A 360 -37.24 62.54 15.96
N GLN A 361 -36.72 62.60 14.73
CA GLN A 361 -36.00 63.77 14.23
C GLN A 361 -36.90 65.01 14.12
N LEU A 362 -38.11 64.85 13.56
CA LEU A 362 -39.10 65.93 13.46
C LEU A 362 -39.56 66.42 14.84
N ALA A 363 -39.76 65.50 15.80
CA ALA A 363 -40.06 65.85 17.19
C ALA A 363 -38.90 66.60 17.86
N ALA A 364 -37.66 66.12 17.71
CA ALA A 364 -36.47 66.78 18.25
C ALA A 364 -36.25 68.17 17.64
N GLN A 365 -36.57 68.37 16.35
CA GLN A 365 -36.53 69.68 15.70
C GLN A 365 -37.59 70.63 16.31
N LYS A 366 -38.85 70.19 16.45
CA LYS A 366 -39.90 70.98 17.11
C LYS A 366 -39.53 71.35 18.56
N THR A 367 -38.95 70.43 19.32
CA THR A 367 -38.49 70.71 20.69
C THR A 367 -37.37 71.76 20.71
N LYS A 368 -36.45 71.74 19.73
CA LYS A 368 -35.42 72.79 19.58
C LYS A 368 -36.02 74.15 19.22
N GLU A 369 -36.97 74.18 18.29
CA GLU A 369 -37.68 75.41 17.90
C GLU A 369 -38.47 76.01 19.08
N GLN A 370 -39.18 75.17 19.84
CA GLN A 370 -39.88 75.58 21.07
C GLN A 370 -38.92 76.10 22.15
N ALA A 371 -37.80 75.41 22.38
CA ALA A 371 -36.78 75.86 23.34
C ALA A 371 -36.14 77.18 22.92
N GLN A 372 -35.93 77.42 21.62
CA GLN A 372 -35.45 78.69 21.09
C GLN A 372 -36.49 79.81 21.27
N GLN A 373 -37.77 79.55 21.02
CA GLN A 373 -38.86 80.50 21.29
C GLN A 373 -38.97 80.84 22.78
N GLN A 374 -38.88 79.85 23.66
CA GLN A 374 -38.86 80.06 25.12
C GLN A 374 -37.63 80.85 25.57
N ALA A 375 -36.45 80.57 25.02
CA ALA A 375 -35.24 81.34 25.31
C ALA A 375 -35.35 82.79 24.81
N ALA A 376 -35.93 83.03 23.64
CA ALA A 376 -36.17 84.37 23.12
C ALA A 376 -37.20 85.15 23.97
N ALA A 377 -38.27 84.51 24.41
CA ALA A 377 -39.27 85.10 25.31
C ALA A 377 -38.68 85.37 26.71
N ALA A 378 -37.86 84.45 27.24
CA ALA A 378 -37.16 84.63 28.51
C ALA A 378 -36.12 85.75 28.42
N GLU A 379 -35.41 85.91 27.31
CA GLU A 379 -34.47 87.01 27.12
C GLU A 379 -35.21 88.35 26.93
N GLN A 380 -36.36 88.40 26.25
CA GLN A 380 -37.24 89.59 26.26
C GLN A 380 -37.69 89.95 27.68
N GLN A 381 -38.06 88.96 28.51
CA GLN A 381 -38.36 89.19 29.92
C GLN A 381 -37.12 89.64 30.71
N ARG A 382 -35.93 89.11 30.44
CA ARG A 382 -34.68 89.56 31.08
C ARG A 382 -34.28 90.98 30.67
N VAL A 383 -34.48 91.38 29.42
CA VAL A 383 -34.28 92.79 28.99
C VAL A 383 -35.28 93.71 29.69
N ASN A 384 -36.55 93.29 29.82
CA ASN A 384 -37.56 94.04 30.56
C ASN A 384 -37.28 94.12 32.07
N LEU A 385 -36.67 93.09 32.67
CA LEU A 385 -36.30 93.03 34.09
C LEU A 385 -34.95 93.68 34.40
N ALA A 386 -33.98 93.66 33.48
CA ALA A 386 -32.66 94.28 33.64
C ALA A 386 -32.71 95.81 33.56
N ALA A 387 -33.83 96.39 33.14
CA ALA A 387 -34.14 97.80 33.34
C ALA A 387 -34.38 98.16 34.84
N ALA A 388 -34.45 97.18 35.75
CA ALA A 388 -34.76 97.35 37.17
C ALA A 388 -33.66 96.82 38.13
N ALA A 389 -32.52 97.54 38.15
CA ALA A 389 -31.55 97.64 39.26
C ALA A 389 -30.67 96.42 39.66
N PRO A 390 -29.52 96.63 40.35
CA PRO A 390 -28.42 95.65 40.37
C PRO A 390 -27.94 95.15 41.76
N GLY A 391 -27.38 93.93 41.77
CA GLY A 391 -26.13 93.59 42.47
C GLY A 391 -26.14 93.02 43.90
N ALA A 392 -25.70 91.75 44.07
CA ALA A 392 -24.92 91.25 45.23
C ALA A 392 -24.33 89.84 45.00
N ALA A 393 -23.31 89.50 45.81
CA ALA A 393 -22.41 88.32 45.86
C ALA A 393 -23.04 86.89 45.91
N PRO A 394 -22.22 85.81 45.92
CA PRO A 394 -21.98 85.09 47.21
C PRO A 394 -20.63 84.29 47.33
N ALA A 395 -20.46 83.54 48.45
CA ALA A 395 -19.37 82.59 48.71
C ALA A 395 -19.83 81.27 49.42
N SER A 396 -19.09 80.17 49.16
CA SER A 396 -19.01 78.78 49.75
C SER A 396 -19.90 78.35 50.95
N THR A 397 -20.46 77.13 51.06
CA THR A 397 -19.82 75.78 51.29
C THR A 397 -20.80 74.58 51.08
N ALA A 398 -20.35 73.30 51.16
CA ALA A 398 -21.14 72.04 50.93
C ALA A 398 -21.84 71.47 52.21
N GLY A 399 -22.63 70.38 52.27
CA GLY A 399 -23.08 69.22 51.41
C GLY A 399 -23.77 68.15 52.34
N PRO A 400 -24.00 66.84 52.02
CA PRO A 400 -24.04 66.03 50.77
C PRO A 400 -25.31 65.08 50.65
N ALA A 401 -25.24 64.08 49.75
CA ALA A 401 -26.02 62.80 49.66
C ALA A 401 -27.34 62.71 48.84
N GLY A 402 -27.45 61.68 47.96
CA GLY A 402 -28.74 61.12 47.50
C GLY A 402 -28.90 60.66 46.03
N THR A 403 -28.69 59.36 45.78
CA THR A 403 -29.36 58.53 44.73
C THR A 403 -28.89 58.58 43.26
N ASN A 404 -28.61 57.39 42.70
CA ASN A 404 -28.27 57.14 41.30
C ASN A 404 -29.52 56.95 40.40
N VAL A 405 -29.39 57.23 39.11
CA VAL A 405 -30.15 56.52 38.05
C VAL A 405 -29.24 56.28 36.84
N ALA A 406 -29.36 55.11 36.22
CA ALA A 406 -28.40 54.59 35.24
C ALA A 406 -28.79 54.90 33.78
N ALA A 407 -27.78 54.92 32.90
CA ALA A 407 -27.94 54.66 31.48
C ALA A 407 -26.77 53.78 31.00
N LEU A 408 -27.11 52.59 30.47
CA LEU A 408 -26.14 51.56 30.08
C LEU A 408 -25.73 51.70 28.62
N THR A 409 -24.43 51.85 28.36
CA THR A 409 -23.77 51.43 27.12
C THR A 409 -22.53 50.61 27.50
N PRO A 410 -22.41 49.33 27.08
CA PRO A 410 -21.23 48.54 27.43
C PRO A 410 -20.05 48.96 26.54
N ALA A 411 -19.18 49.80 27.08
CA ALA A 411 -17.84 49.97 26.52
C ALA A 411 -17.10 48.63 26.63
N THR A 412 -16.69 48.06 25.49
CA THR A 412 -16.01 46.76 25.44
C THR A 412 -14.68 46.87 26.18
N THR A 413 -14.53 46.17 27.31
CA THR A 413 -13.25 46.19 28.02
C THR A 413 -12.20 45.38 27.24
N PRO A 414 -10.89 45.65 27.41
CA PRO A 414 -9.85 44.82 26.78
C PRO A 414 -9.93 43.33 27.14
N ALA A 415 -10.52 43.00 28.30
CA ALA A 415 -10.80 41.62 28.71
C ALA A 415 -11.94 40.97 27.90
N ASP A 416 -12.99 41.72 27.55
CA ASP A 416 -14.11 41.22 26.74
C ASP A 416 -13.71 41.00 25.29
N LEU A 417 -12.85 41.88 24.76
CA LEU A 417 -12.23 41.70 23.44
C LEU A 417 -11.33 40.45 23.43
N SER A 418 -10.47 40.30 24.45
CA SER A 418 -9.60 39.11 24.60
C SER A 418 -10.42 37.82 24.70
N ARG A 419 -11.51 37.82 25.47
CA ARG A 419 -12.46 36.71 25.59
C ARG A 419 -13.14 36.38 24.26
N SER A 420 -13.55 37.39 23.50
CA SER A 420 -14.14 37.21 22.17
C SER A 420 -13.14 36.57 21.20
N VAL A 421 -11.88 37.03 21.17
CA VAL A 421 -10.83 36.45 20.31
C VAL A 421 -10.51 35.01 20.72
N GLN A 422 -10.39 34.72 22.03
CA GLN A 422 -10.21 33.34 22.52
C GLN A 422 -11.37 32.41 22.11
N THR A 423 -12.62 32.90 22.16
CA THR A 423 -13.83 32.14 21.82
C THR A 423 -13.87 31.82 20.32
N GLU A 424 -13.60 32.80 19.46
CA GLU A 424 -13.52 32.61 18.00
C GLU A 424 -12.33 31.72 17.59
N LEU A 425 -11.17 31.86 18.25
CA LEU A 425 -10.04 30.95 18.07
C LEU A 425 -10.39 29.51 18.48
N GLY A 426 -11.25 29.33 19.48
CA GLY A 426 -11.81 28.03 19.86
C GLY A 426 -12.72 27.46 18.77
N ARG A 427 -13.64 28.27 18.22
CA ARG A 427 -14.53 27.88 17.10
C ARG A 427 -13.75 27.40 15.87
N VAL A 428 -12.66 28.08 15.50
CA VAL A 428 -11.81 27.65 14.37
C VAL A 428 -10.80 26.55 14.74
N GLY A 429 -10.87 26.00 15.96
CA GLY A 429 -10.06 24.88 16.42
C GLY A 429 -8.61 25.20 16.82
N CYS A 430 -8.25 26.49 16.94
CA CYS A 430 -6.90 26.95 17.24
C CYS A 430 -6.64 27.17 18.73
N PHE A 431 -7.67 27.24 19.58
CA PHE A 431 -7.56 27.42 21.03
C PHE A 431 -8.35 26.32 21.76
N SER A 432 -7.74 25.71 22.78
CA SER A 432 -8.29 24.58 23.54
C SER A 432 -8.53 24.88 25.02
N GLY A 433 -8.30 26.13 25.45
CA GLY A 433 -8.57 26.59 26.82
C GLY A 433 -9.96 27.19 26.99
N GLN A 434 -10.29 27.60 28.22
CA GLN A 434 -11.46 28.44 28.47
C GLN A 434 -11.19 29.88 28.02
N ALA A 435 -12.20 30.52 27.44
CA ALA A 435 -12.16 31.95 27.11
C ALA A 435 -12.38 32.77 28.39
N ASP A 436 -11.30 32.98 29.14
CA ASP A 436 -11.31 33.70 30.42
C ASP A 436 -11.23 35.23 30.24
N GLY A 437 -10.62 35.70 29.14
CA GLY A 437 -10.27 37.09 28.87
C GLY A 437 -8.81 37.44 29.18
N ASN A 438 -7.99 36.47 29.63
CA ASN A 438 -6.57 36.69 29.94
C ASN A 438 -5.69 36.42 28.73
N TRP A 439 -5.11 37.47 28.14
CA TRP A 439 -4.22 37.33 26.98
C TRP A 439 -2.81 36.84 27.35
N ASN A 440 -2.70 35.54 27.67
CA ASN A 440 -1.48 34.89 28.11
C ASN A 440 -0.76 34.10 26.99
N ALA A 441 0.38 33.49 27.30
CA ALA A 441 1.20 32.71 26.35
C ALA A 441 0.46 31.51 25.68
N SER A 442 -0.69 31.08 26.20
CA SER A 442 -1.57 30.12 25.52
C SER A 442 -2.34 30.79 24.38
N SER A 443 -3.07 31.87 24.68
CA SER A 443 -3.81 32.67 23.69
C SER A 443 -2.91 33.19 22.56
N GLN A 444 -1.70 33.63 22.91
CA GLN A 444 -0.67 34.03 21.95
C GLN A 444 -0.25 32.88 21.02
N ARG A 445 0.04 31.68 21.55
CA ARG A 445 0.37 30.51 20.71
C ARG A 445 -0.78 30.12 19.79
N SER A 446 -2.03 30.20 20.25
CA SER A 446 -3.21 29.95 19.42
C SER A 446 -3.40 30.96 18.28
N LEU A 447 -3.17 32.26 18.51
CA LEU A 447 -3.22 33.25 17.43
C LEU A 447 -2.05 33.09 16.44
N SER A 448 -0.87 32.68 16.93
CA SER A 448 0.27 32.30 16.08
C SER A 448 -0.03 31.08 15.20
N GLN A 449 -0.69 30.06 15.76
CA GLN A 449 -1.13 28.87 15.03
C GLN A 449 -2.20 29.23 13.99
N PHE A 450 -3.17 30.07 14.34
CA PHE A 450 -4.14 30.62 13.39
C PHE A 450 -3.44 31.35 12.25
N ASN A 451 -2.51 32.26 12.54
CA ASN A 451 -1.72 32.96 11.51
C ASN A 451 -1.03 31.99 10.53
N ARG A 452 -0.41 30.91 11.05
CA ARG A 452 0.26 29.89 10.23
C ARG A 452 -0.69 29.15 9.28
N TYR A 453 -1.88 28.75 9.74
CA TYR A 453 -2.82 27.96 8.92
C TYR A 453 -3.81 28.81 8.10
N ALA A 454 -4.14 30.02 8.55
CA ALA A 454 -4.98 30.98 7.82
C ALA A 454 -4.21 31.82 6.79
N GLY A 455 -2.87 31.82 6.85
CA GLY A 455 -2.00 32.65 6.02
C GLY A 455 -1.97 34.14 6.42
N THR A 456 -2.38 34.47 7.65
CA THR A 456 -2.52 35.85 8.15
C THR A 456 -1.28 36.33 8.92
N LYS A 457 -1.14 37.65 9.08
CA LYS A 457 -0.03 38.31 9.79
C LYS A 457 -0.54 39.26 10.89
N LEU A 458 -1.32 38.71 11.83
CA LEU A 458 -1.84 39.45 12.98
C LEU A 458 -0.77 39.56 14.08
N ASP A 459 -0.71 40.66 14.83
CA ASP A 459 0.17 40.73 16.01
C ASP A 459 -0.32 39.74 17.06
N VAL A 460 0.57 38.84 17.45
CA VAL A 460 0.30 37.78 18.41
C VAL A 460 0.24 38.31 19.84
N LYS A 461 0.93 39.42 20.16
CA LYS A 461 1.10 39.92 21.53
C LYS A 461 -0.15 40.57 22.12
N VAL A 462 -1.10 41.00 21.28
CA VAL A 462 -2.28 41.78 21.67
C VAL A 462 -3.53 41.18 21.01
N ALA A 463 -4.61 41.02 21.77
CA ALA A 463 -5.92 40.80 21.18
C ALA A 463 -6.39 42.13 20.53
N SER A 464 -6.63 42.13 19.21
CA SER A 464 -7.15 43.28 18.47
C SER A 464 -8.51 42.99 17.84
N THR A 465 -9.23 44.04 17.47
CA THR A 465 -10.44 43.96 16.62
C THR A 465 -10.14 43.25 15.31
N ASP A 466 -9.02 43.59 14.69
CA ASP A 466 -8.59 43.03 13.40
C ASP A 466 -8.34 41.51 13.51
N ALA A 467 -7.82 41.04 14.65
CA ALA A 467 -7.68 39.62 14.93
C ALA A 467 -9.04 38.94 15.13
N LEU A 468 -9.99 39.59 15.80
CA LEU A 468 -11.35 39.08 15.97
C LEU A 468 -12.07 38.91 14.62
N ASP A 469 -12.01 39.93 13.76
CA ASP A 469 -12.70 39.93 12.47
C ASP A 469 -12.02 39.00 11.46
N ALA A 470 -10.68 38.90 11.48
CA ALA A 470 -9.95 37.93 10.68
C ALA A 470 -10.31 36.48 11.04
N VAL A 471 -10.48 36.16 12.32
CA VAL A 471 -10.92 34.81 12.76
C VAL A 471 -12.41 34.57 12.42
N LYS A 472 -13.28 35.57 12.61
CA LYS A 472 -14.70 35.50 12.20
C LYS A 472 -14.89 35.30 10.70
N SER A 473 -14.00 35.85 9.87
CA SER A 473 -14.03 35.68 8.41
C SER A 473 -13.89 34.23 7.93
N LYS A 474 -13.48 33.31 8.81
CA LYS A 474 -13.30 31.88 8.49
C LYS A 474 -14.52 31.07 8.95
N PRO A 475 -15.34 30.53 8.03
CA PRO A 475 -16.58 29.83 8.38
C PRO A 475 -16.35 28.41 8.92
N SER A 476 -15.23 27.78 8.59
CA SER A 476 -14.86 26.40 8.97
C SER A 476 -13.68 26.35 9.94
N ARG A 477 -13.44 25.18 10.55
CA ARG A 477 -12.24 24.89 11.35
C ARG A 477 -10.98 25.17 10.51
N VAL A 478 -10.02 25.91 11.08
CA VAL A 478 -8.78 26.36 10.42
C VAL A 478 -7.56 25.59 10.95
N CYS A 479 -7.47 25.40 12.26
CA CYS A 479 -6.38 24.63 12.85
C CYS A 479 -6.75 23.13 12.89
N PRO A 480 -5.84 22.22 12.48
CA PRO A 480 -6.04 20.80 12.61
C PRO A 480 -6.15 20.40 14.09
N LEU A 481 -6.96 19.39 14.37
CA LEU A 481 -7.18 18.89 15.73
C LEU A 481 -5.91 18.13 16.18
N VAL A 482 -5.09 18.77 17.01
CA VAL A 482 -3.85 18.19 17.53
C VAL A 482 -4.20 17.14 18.58
N CYS A 483 -4.14 15.88 18.17
CA CYS A 483 -4.33 14.74 19.06
C CYS A 483 -3.05 14.39 19.83
N GLU A 484 -3.20 13.81 21.02
CA GLU A 484 -2.08 13.32 21.82
C GLU A 484 -1.29 12.22 21.09
N HIS A 485 -0.04 12.00 21.49
CA HIS A 485 0.82 10.99 20.87
C HIS A 485 0.19 9.59 20.98
N GLY A 486 0.04 8.92 19.84
CA GLY A 486 -0.72 7.66 19.71
C GLY A 486 -2.15 7.81 19.21
N PHE A 487 -2.61 9.02 18.85
CA PHE A 487 -3.95 9.29 18.34
C PHE A 487 -3.94 10.16 17.08
N LYS A 488 -4.87 9.89 16.15
CA LYS A 488 -5.08 10.65 14.91
C LYS A 488 -6.46 11.31 14.91
N ALA A 489 -6.59 12.45 14.24
CA ALA A 489 -7.89 13.08 14.03
C ALA A 489 -8.74 12.28 13.02
N ASP A 490 -9.97 11.97 13.40
CA ASP A 490 -11.01 11.39 12.55
C ASP A 490 -12.29 12.22 12.74
N GLY A 491 -12.56 13.12 11.78
CA GLY A 491 -13.49 14.22 11.95
C GLY A 491 -13.12 15.11 13.15
N ASP A 492 -14.05 15.29 14.08
CA ASP A 492 -13.85 16.04 15.33
C ASP A 492 -13.40 15.17 16.52
N LYS A 493 -12.95 13.93 16.31
CA LYS A 493 -12.55 13.00 17.39
C LYS A 493 -11.12 12.49 17.21
N CYS A 494 -10.37 12.42 18.31
CA CYS A 494 -9.10 11.70 18.34
C CYS A 494 -9.35 10.19 18.44
N THR A 495 -9.02 9.44 17.39
CA THR A 495 -9.08 7.98 17.38
C THR A 495 -7.69 7.39 17.60
N LYS A 496 -7.59 6.31 18.38
CA LYS A 496 -6.31 5.68 18.70
C LYS A 496 -5.68 5.12 17.43
N ILE A 497 -4.41 5.42 17.20
CA ILE A 497 -3.65 4.87 16.10
C ILE A 497 -3.33 3.41 16.42
N VAL A 498 -3.89 2.50 15.64
CA VAL A 498 -3.60 1.06 15.71
C VAL A 498 -2.66 0.73 14.56
N CYS A 499 -1.37 0.59 14.87
CA CYS A 499 -0.37 0.16 13.90
C CYS A 499 -0.44 -1.35 13.64
N ARG A 500 -0.03 -1.77 12.45
CA ARG A 500 0.15 -3.20 12.12
C ARG A 500 1.36 -3.76 12.89
N GLU A 501 1.39 -5.07 13.10
CA GLU A 501 2.51 -5.71 13.81
C GLU A 501 3.88 -5.37 13.20
N GLY A 502 4.86 -5.07 14.07
CA GLY A 502 6.18 -4.58 13.67
C GLY A 502 6.27 -3.07 13.38
N TYR A 503 5.16 -2.33 13.49
CA TYR A 503 5.10 -0.88 13.39
C TYR A 503 4.65 -0.28 14.73
N ALA A 504 5.19 0.88 15.09
CA ALA A 504 4.76 1.67 16.23
C ALA A 504 4.59 3.12 15.83
N VAL A 505 3.83 3.86 16.63
CA VAL A 505 3.64 5.30 16.44
C VAL A 505 4.96 6.00 16.74
N ASN A 506 5.47 6.77 15.78
CA ASN A 506 6.62 7.65 15.96
C ASN A 506 6.17 9.04 16.47
N ASP A 507 7.13 9.90 16.80
CA ASP A 507 6.87 11.22 17.42
C ASP A 507 5.96 12.13 16.57
N ASP A 508 5.88 11.89 15.24
CA ASP A 508 5.02 12.60 14.29
C ASP A 508 3.60 12.00 14.15
N ASN A 509 3.23 11.05 15.01
CA ASN A 509 1.96 10.32 14.99
C ASN A 509 1.74 9.44 13.72
N GLU A 510 2.82 8.95 13.11
CA GLU A 510 2.75 7.99 12.00
C GLU A 510 3.19 6.58 12.43
N CYS A 511 2.61 5.54 11.81
CA CYS A 511 3.02 4.15 12.06
C CYS A 511 4.32 3.84 11.31
N GLU A 512 5.46 3.96 11.98
CA GLU A 512 6.77 3.62 11.43
C GLU A 512 7.23 2.22 11.86
N LYS A 513 7.95 1.53 10.98
CA LYS A 513 8.49 0.19 11.23
C LYS A 513 9.55 0.25 12.32
N GLN A 514 9.32 -0.38 13.46
CA GLN A 514 10.30 -0.39 14.55
C GLN A 514 11.58 -1.09 14.11
N ARG A 515 12.66 -0.30 13.93
CA ARG A 515 14.00 -0.83 13.78
C ARG A 515 14.45 -1.33 15.15
N ALA A 516 14.82 -2.61 15.25
CA ALA A 516 15.26 -3.21 16.50
C ALA A 516 16.39 -2.38 17.15
N ALA A 517 16.15 -1.91 18.37
CA ALA A 517 17.08 -1.03 19.07
C ALA A 517 18.42 -1.74 19.33
N LYS A 518 19.53 -1.07 19.04
CA LYS A 518 20.83 -1.47 19.57
C LYS A 518 20.78 -1.35 21.10
N PRO A 519 21.29 -2.32 21.87
CA PRO A 519 21.27 -2.24 23.33
C PRO A 519 22.08 -1.04 23.82
N ALA A 520 21.45 -0.18 24.61
CA ALA A 520 22.09 0.98 25.21
C ALA A 520 23.10 0.54 26.28
N THR A 521 24.25 1.21 26.31
CA THR A 521 25.29 1.02 27.33
C THR A 521 24.72 1.31 28.73
N ALA A 522 24.73 0.31 29.61
CA ALA A 522 24.20 0.42 30.96
C ALA A 522 24.92 1.51 31.77
N LYS A 523 24.15 2.40 32.40
CA LYS A 523 24.66 3.32 33.43
C LYS A 523 25.19 2.51 34.61
N ARG A 524 26.41 2.83 35.02
CA ARG A 524 27.15 2.21 36.12
C ARG A 524 26.51 2.56 37.46
N VAL A 525 25.81 1.61 38.09
CA VAL A 525 25.44 1.72 39.51
C VAL A 525 26.70 1.60 40.36
N THR A 526 26.93 2.55 41.24
CA THR A 526 28.04 2.54 42.20
C THR A 526 27.74 1.59 43.34
N ALA A 527 28.29 0.38 43.27
CA ALA A 527 28.42 -0.52 44.41
C ALA A 527 29.88 -0.57 44.87
N LYS A 528 30.05 -0.53 46.19
CA LYS A 528 31.31 -0.47 46.93
C LYS A 528 32.18 -1.71 46.65
N ARG A 529 33.49 -1.51 46.46
CA ARG A 529 34.49 -2.58 46.58
C ARG A 529 35.09 -2.50 47.97
N ASP A 530 35.13 -3.63 48.67
CA ASP A 530 36.13 -3.89 49.71
C ASP A 530 37.35 -4.57 49.04
N ASP A 531 38.52 -4.45 49.65
CA ASP A 531 39.81 -4.92 49.12
C ASP A 531 39.98 -6.45 49.20
N GLY A 532 40.89 -7.01 48.39
CA GLY A 532 41.14 -8.47 48.38
C GLY A 532 41.96 -9.00 47.19
N ASP A 533 43.24 -8.66 47.21
CA ASP A 533 44.40 -9.47 46.76
C ASP A 533 44.62 -10.04 45.34
N GLU A 534 45.93 -10.08 45.07
CA GLU A 534 46.75 -10.92 44.20
C GLU A 534 46.70 -10.89 42.65
N ARG A 535 47.93 -10.86 42.12
CA ARG A 535 48.35 -10.73 40.72
C ARG A 535 49.40 -11.80 40.45
N PRO A 536 49.23 -12.64 39.43
CA PRO A 536 50.27 -12.78 38.41
C PRO A 536 49.68 -13.02 36.99
N ALA A 537 50.41 -12.98 35.88
CA ALA A 537 51.61 -12.24 35.50
C ALA A 537 51.60 -12.11 33.96
N ARG A 538 52.19 -11.04 33.39
CA ARG A 538 52.35 -10.91 31.93
C ARG A 538 53.44 -11.86 31.43
N GLN A 539 53.19 -12.54 30.31
CA GLN A 539 54.26 -12.87 29.35
C GLN A 539 53.93 -12.29 27.97
N ARG A 540 54.98 -11.85 27.27
CA ARG A 540 54.94 -11.07 26.03
C ARG A 540 56.07 -11.58 25.14
N ARG A 541 55.74 -12.17 23.99
CA ARG A 541 56.64 -12.39 22.84
C ARG A 541 55.87 -11.91 21.62
N GLN A 542 56.19 -10.74 21.07
CA GLN A 542 57.34 -10.44 20.19
C GLN A 542 57.26 -11.16 18.85
N SER A 543 56.96 -10.35 17.84
CA SER A 543 57.04 -10.63 16.41
C SER A 543 58.48 -10.54 15.92
N ALA A 544 58.85 -11.41 14.99
CA ALA A 544 59.99 -11.22 14.09
C ALA A 544 59.51 -11.51 12.66
N GLY A 545 59.91 -10.66 11.72
CA GLY A 545 59.67 -10.88 10.29
C GLY A 545 60.97 -11.26 9.57
N ALA A 546 60.85 -11.85 8.40
CA ALA A 546 61.94 -11.97 7.44
C ALA A 546 61.36 -11.93 6.02
N ALA A 547 62.02 -11.17 5.14
CA ALA A 547 61.70 -11.10 3.72
C ALA A 547 62.66 -11.98 2.91
N GLY A 548 62.29 -12.31 1.66
CA GLY A 548 63.18 -12.96 0.71
C GLY A 548 62.44 -13.31 -0.57
N GLY A 549 62.95 -12.88 -1.72
CA GLY A 549 62.35 -13.17 -3.02
C GLY A 549 63.35 -13.00 -4.17
N TYR A 550 63.11 -13.76 -5.24
CA TYR A 550 63.75 -13.76 -6.56
C TYR A 550 62.69 -14.36 -7.52
N GLY A 551 62.60 -14.14 -8.83
CA GLY A 551 63.33 -13.35 -9.83
C GLY A 551 62.60 -13.51 -11.18
N ALA A 552 62.82 -12.63 -12.17
CA ALA A 552 61.93 -12.47 -13.34
C ALA A 552 62.34 -13.24 -14.61
N ALA A 553 61.38 -13.44 -15.54
CA ALA A 553 61.57 -13.47 -17.00
C ALA A 553 60.23 -13.28 -17.74
N ALA A 554 60.25 -12.82 -18.99
CA ALA A 554 59.08 -12.35 -19.75
C ALA A 554 58.90 -13.02 -21.13
N ALA A 555 57.69 -12.98 -21.69
CA ALA A 555 57.41 -13.04 -23.14
C ALA A 555 55.99 -12.53 -23.45
N ALA A 556 55.74 -12.14 -24.72
CA ALA A 556 54.55 -11.39 -25.16
C ALA A 556 53.56 -12.22 -26.01
N GLY A 557 52.34 -11.70 -26.23
CA GLY A 557 51.64 -11.87 -27.52
C GLY A 557 50.14 -12.21 -27.49
N ALA A 558 49.33 -11.31 -28.07
CA ALA A 558 47.92 -11.47 -28.50
C ALA A 558 46.84 -11.75 -27.41
N GLY A 559 45.59 -11.27 -27.55
CA GLY A 559 45.04 -10.31 -28.51
C GLY A 559 43.54 -10.51 -28.83
N ARG A 560 42.67 -9.61 -28.31
CA ARG A 560 41.21 -9.45 -28.61
C ARG A 560 40.28 -10.60 -28.17
N ALA A 561 39.00 -10.35 -27.83
CA ALA A 561 38.27 -9.09 -27.61
C ALA A 561 37.07 -9.28 -26.67
N THR A 562 36.72 -8.24 -25.92
CA THR A 562 35.44 -8.08 -25.19
C THR A 562 34.76 -6.80 -25.65
N GLY A 563 33.50 -6.90 -26.09
CA GLY A 563 32.69 -5.76 -26.53
C GLY A 563 31.73 -5.30 -25.44
N GLY A 564 32.14 -4.32 -24.62
CA GLY A 564 31.25 -3.66 -23.65
C GLY A 564 30.60 -2.43 -24.25
N GLY A 565 29.28 -2.47 -24.49
CA GLY A 565 28.52 -1.37 -25.09
C GLY A 565 28.22 -0.23 -24.11
N GLN A 566 29.20 0.62 -23.80
CA GLN A 566 28.96 1.85 -23.04
C GLN A 566 28.35 2.94 -23.93
N VAL A 567 27.33 3.63 -23.40
CA VAL A 567 26.59 4.70 -24.09
C VAL A 567 26.79 6.01 -23.32
N TYR A 568 27.18 7.06 -24.04
CA TYR A 568 27.28 8.43 -23.55
C TYR A 568 26.00 9.19 -23.93
N CYS A 569 25.41 9.89 -22.97
CA CYS A 569 24.26 10.77 -23.19
C CYS A 569 24.65 12.19 -22.79
N ASN A 570 24.20 13.16 -23.59
CA ASN A 570 24.22 14.57 -23.24
C ASN A 570 22.89 15.24 -23.63
N SER A 571 22.78 16.55 -23.41
CA SER A 571 21.59 17.35 -23.78
C SER A 571 21.19 17.30 -25.27
N GLY A 572 22.05 16.80 -26.16
CA GLY A 572 21.77 16.56 -27.59
C GLY A 572 21.40 15.11 -27.95
N GLY A 573 21.42 14.17 -27.00
CA GLY A 573 21.04 12.77 -27.21
C GLY A 573 22.06 11.74 -26.70
N CYS A 574 21.78 10.45 -26.95
CA CYS A 574 22.60 9.33 -26.52
C CYS A 574 23.29 8.63 -27.71
N ARG A 575 24.59 8.32 -27.58
CA ARG A 575 25.40 7.60 -28.58
C ARG A 575 26.41 6.65 -27.93
N PRO A 576 26.94 5.63 -28.64
CA PRO A 576 28.05 4.83 -28.14
C PRO A 576 29.30 5.67 -27.82
N VAL A 577 30.08 5.21 -26.84
CA VAL A 577 31.43 5.74 -26.55
C VAL A 577 32.38 5.40 -27.69
N HIS A 578 33.25 6.32 -28.08
CA HIS A 578 34.22 6.11 -29.16
C HIS A 578 35.24 5.03 -28.80
N ARG A 579 35.73 4.31 -29.82
CA ARG A 579 36.81 3.32 -29.63
C ARG A 579 38.08 4.01 -29.13
N GLY A 580 38.57 3.60 -27.96
CA GLY A 580 39.72 4.20 -27.28
C GLY A 580 39.34 5.13 -26.12
N CYS A 581 38.04 5.42 -25.94
CA CYS A 581 37.55 6.29 -24.88
C CYS A 581 36.79 5.50 -23.81
N ARG A 582 36.70 6.06 -22.60
CA ARG A 582 35.91 5.56 -21.48
C ARG A 582 35.11 6.68 -20.84
N LEU A 583 34.03 6.35 -20.14
CA LEU A 583 33.29 7.31 -19.33
C LEU A 583 33.92 7.44 -17.94
N GLU A 584 34.25 8.68 -17.54
CA GLU A 584 34.61 9.03 -16.17
C GLU A 584 33.48 9.84 -15.53
N TYR A 585 32.99 9.38 -14.39
CA TYR A 585 32.02 10.12 -13.58
C TYR A 585 32.74 11.26 -12.84
N ARG A 586 32.34 12.51 -13.10
CA ARG A 586 32.99 13.71 -12.51
C ARG A 586 32.17 14.44 -11.44
N GLY A 587 30.97 13.93 -11.12
CA GLY A 587 30.20 14.36 -9.96
C GLY A 587 29.51 15.72 -10.12
N GLY A 588 28.19 15.70 -10.25
CA GLY A 588 27.37 16.91 -10.26
C GLY A 588 25.90 16.56 -10.02
N GLY A 589 25.38 16.92 -8.84
CA GLY A 589 23.98 16.68 -8.48
C GLY A 589 23.11 17.87 -8.85
N GLY A 590 22.27 17.72 -9.87
CA GLY A 590 21.26 18.72 -10.26
C GLY A 590 20.52 18.31 -11.54
N PRO A 591 19.23 18.60 -11.70
CA PRO A 591 18.47 18.21 -12.88
C PRO A 591 18.91 19.05 -14.09
N GLY A 592 19.70 18.45 -14.99
CA GLY A 592 20.08 19.04 -16.28
C GLY A 592 21.57 19.11 -16.62
N ASN A 593 22.48 18.61 -15.78
CA ASN A 593 23.92 18.57 -16.08
C ASN A 593 24.45 17.13 -16.21
N ASP A 594 25.20 16.87 -17.28
CA ASP A 594 25.74 15.55 -17.61
C ASP A 594 26.91 15.17 -16.69
N ALA A 595 26.65 14.28 -15.72
CA ALA A 595 27.62 13.90 -14.68
C ALA A 595 28.79 13.00 -15.17
N ASN A 596 28.79 12.62 -16.44
CA ASN A 596 29.81 11.77 -17.07
C ASN A 596 30.58 12.56 -18.13
N ALA A 597 31.90 12.39 -18.18
CA ALA A 597 32.75 12.91 -19.25
C ALA A 597 33.37 11.74 -20.04
N GLU A 598 33.36 11.84 -21.37
CA GLU A 598 34.10 10.91 -22.24
C GLU A 598 35.59 11.29 -22.27
N VAL A 599 36.45 10.40 -21.79
CA VAL A 599 37.91 10.59 -21.75
C VAL A 599 38.57 9.58 -22.69
N CYS A 600 39.33 10.08 -23.65
CA CYS A 600 40.03 9.31 -24.67
C CYS A 600 41.54 9.24 -24.36
N TYR A 601 42.15 8.10 -24.68
CA TYR A 601 43.59 7.83 -24.50
C TYR A 601 44.28 7.56 -25.84
#